data_AF-A0A7I8WEG4-F1
#
_entry.id   AF-A0A7I8WEG4-F1
#
_cell.length_a   1.000
_cell.length_b   1.000
_cell.length_c   1.000
_cell.angle_alpha   90.00
_cell.angle_beta   90.00
_cell.angle_gamma   90.00
#
_symmetry.space_group_name_H-M   'P 1'
#
loop_
_entity.id
_entity.type
_entity.pdbx_description
1 polymer ?
#
loop_
_entity_poly.entity_id
_entity_poly.type
_entity_poly.pdbx_seq_one_letter_code
_entity_poly.pdbx_strand_id
1 'polypeptide(L)'
;MTSKRDVLPMEVMGYDFGYIIYRTTFMRGKEMNFIGALHDYGLVIINNKTLQKVDNIVAILSKPVRLDKVTLEKSNILDIFIENCGRVYAPSRLNDQRKGLRGRVLINNVQLIGYKIGNLNFNEVGFFCVVFII
;
A
#
# COMPACT_ATOMS: atom_id res chain seq x y z
N MET A 1 11.94 -9.36 1.18
CA MET A 1 11.47 -8.10 0.57
C MET A 1 12.51 -7.62 -0.42
N THR A 2 12.08 -7.15 -1.58
CA THR A 2 12.94 -6.70 -2.68
C THR A 2 13.03 -5.18 -2.69
N SER A 3 14.25 -4.64 -2.79
CA SER A 3 14.47 -3.19 -2.84
C SER A 3 14.21 -2.63 -4.23
N LYS A 4 13.40 -1.56 -4.32
CA LYS A 4 13.08 -0.83 -5.55
C LYS A 4 13.09 0.67 -5.29
N ARG A 5 13.47 1.46 -6.30
CA ARG A 5 13.50 2.92 -6.18
C ARG A 5 12.09 3.47 -6.02
N ASP A 6 11.18 3.04 -6.89
CA ASP A 6 9.78 3.48 -6.92
C ASP A 6 8.85 2.32 -6.57
N VAL A 7 7.59 2.63 -6.32
CA VAL A 7 6.55 1.61 -6.13
C VAL A 7 6.27 0.91 -7.44
N LEU A 8 6.07 -0.41 -7.39
CA LEU A 8 5.74 -1.23 -8.54
C LEU A 8 4.45 -2.00 -8.25
N PRO A 9 3.54 -2.12 -9.22
CA PRO A 9 2.35 -2.96 -9.08
C PRO A 9 2.71 -4.40 -8.71
N MET A 10 1.77 -5.08 -8.07
CA MET A 10 1.91 -6.43 -7.56
C MET A 10 2.37 -7.41 -8.66
N GLU A 11 1.81 -7.29 -9.87
CA GLU A 11 2.13 -8.17 -11.00
C GLU A 11 3.54 -7.96 -11.55
N VAL A 12 4.06 -6.73 -11.49
CA VAL A 12 5.44 -6.43 -11.92
C VAL A 12 6.45 -7.06 -10.97
N MET A 13 6.05 -7.29 -9.71
CA MET A 13 6.84 -8.02 -8.72
C MET A 13 6.72 -9.53 -8.85
N GLY A 14 5.87 -10.03 -9.76
CA GLY A 14 5.56 -11.46 -9.90
C GLY A 14 4.66 -12.00 -8.79
N TYR A 15 3.88 -11.13 -8.14
CA TYR A 15 2.93 -11.52 -7.09
C TYR A 15 1.53 -11.48 -7.68
N ASP A 16 0.83 -12.62 -7.70
CA ASP A 16 -0.46 -12.72 -8.40
C ASP A 16 -1.67 -12.53 -7.46
N PHE A 17 -1.56 -12.97 -6.21
CA PHE A 17 -2.65 -12.99 -5.23
C PHE A 17 -2.16 -12.54 -3.85
N GLY A 18 -3.11 -12.41 -2.91
CA GLY A 18 -2.87 -12.17 -1.49
C GLY A 18 -2.47 -10.74 -1.19
N TYR A 19 -1.38 -10.57 -0.45
CA TYR A 19 -1.03 -9.30 0.17
C TYR A 19 0.35 -8.81 -0.27
N ILE A 20 0.49 -7.49 -0.37
CA ILE A 20 1.75 -6.82 -0.67
C ILE A 20 2.00 -5.71 0.34
N ILE A 21 3.24 -5.58 0.77
CA ILE A 21 3.67 -4.49 1.65
C ILE A 21 4.72 -3.63 0.96
N TYR A 22 4.52 -2.32 1.01
CA TYR A 22 5.48 -1.31 0.57
C TYR A 22 6.01 -0.60 1.81
N ARG A 23 7.30 -0.79 2.11
CA ARG A 23 7.98 -0.18 3.26
C ARG A 23 9.00 0.84 2.79
N THR A 24 8.97 2.05 3.34
CA THR A 24 10.02 3.06 3.16
C THR A 24 10.22 3.84 4.46
N THR A 25 11.21 4.74 4.49
CA THR A 25 11.46 5.61 5.62
C THR A 25 11.41 7.08 5.22
N PHE A 26 11.04 7.93 6.16
CA PHE A 26 11.04 9.38 5.99
C PHE A 26 11.36 10.09 7.30
N MET A 27 11.95 11.28 7.24
CA MET A 27 12.38 12.00 8.45
C MET A 27 11.21 12.69 9.14
N ARG A 28 10.56 13.66 8.47
CA ARG A 28 9.48 14.48 9.03
C ARG A 28 8.51 14.87 7.92
N GLY A 29 7.29 15.21 8.32
CA GLY A 29 6.23 15.65 7.42
C GLY A 29 5.04 16.18 8.21
N LYS A 30 4.15 16.91 7.53
CA LYS A 30 2.85 17.34 8.06
C LYS A 30 1.70 16.67 7.32
N GLU A 31 1.88 16.44 6.02
CA GLU A 31 0.88 15.87 5.15
C GLU A 31 1.49 14.82 4.21
N MET A 32 0.67 13.82 3.88
CA MET A 32 0.98 12.77 2.92
C MET A 32 -0.05 12.79 1.79
N ASN A 33 0.44 12.75 0.56
CA ASN A 33 -0.38 12.73 -0.65
C ASN A 33 -0.06 11.47 -1.45
N PHE A 34 -1.10 10.81 -1.95
CA PHE A 34 -0.96 9.72 -2.89
C PHE A 34 -1.31 10.24 -4.28
N ILE A 35 -0.36 10.19 -5.19
CA ILE A 35 -0.57 10.53 -6.59
C ILE A 35 -0.69 9.22 -7.36
N GLY A 36 -1.93 8.80 -7.62
CA GLY A 36 -2.24 7.55 -8.30
C GLY A 36 -3.40 6.82 -7.64
N ALA A 37 -3.28 5.49 -7.55
CA ALA A 37 -4.35 4.63 -7.06
C ALA A 37 -3.81 3.53 -6.14
N LEU A 38 -4.62 3.18 -5.14
CA LEU A 38 -4.42 2.02 -4.30
C LEU A 38 -5.48 0.97 -4.66
N HIS A 39 -5.06 -0.26 -4.91
CA HIS A 39 -5.95 -1.37 -5.24
C HIS A 39 -5.62 -2.65 -4.44
N ASP A 40 -6.54 -3.23 -3.67
CA ASP A 40 -7.94 -2.82 -3.48
C ASP A 40 -8.17 -2.25 -2.09
N TYR A 41 -7.76 -3.01 -1.07
CA TYR A 41 -7.88 -2.59 0.31
C TYR A 41 -6.50 -2.28 0.89
N GLY A 42 -6.35 -1.12 1.53
CA GLY A 42 -5.07 -0.60 1.99
C GLY A 42 -5.08 -0.13 3.44
N LEU A 43 -3.99 -0.39 4.15
CA LEU A 43 -3.67 0.20 5.43
C LEU A 43 -2.39 1.02 5.30
N VAL A 44 -2.47 2.29 5.68
CA VAL A 44 -1.32 3.19 5.80
C VAL A 44 -0.92 3.23 7.26
N ILE A 45 0.29 2.78 7.57
CA ILE A 45 0.81 2.58 8.91
C ILE A 45 2.10 3.37 9.05
N ILE A 46 2.24 4.12 10.14
CA ILE A 46 3.48 4.83 10.49
C ILE A 46 3.92 4.38 11.87
N ASN A 47 5.16 3.90 12.00
CA ASN A 47 5.73 3.40 13.26
C ASN A 47 4.79 2.43 14.00
N ASN A 48 4.25 1.45 13.27
CA ASN A 48 3.30 0.44 13.76
C ASN A 48 1.93 0.98 14.23
N LYS A 49 1.60 2.26 13.95
CA LYS A 49 0.28 2.84 14.20
C LYS A 49 -0.46 3.08 12.88
N THR A 50 -1.68 2.57 12.76
CA THR A 50 -2.53 2.79 11.59
C THR A 50 -2.93 4.26 11.51
N LEU A 51 -2.51 4.94 10.45
CA LEU A 51 -2.88 6.32 10.14
C LEU A 51 -4.21 6.39 9.38
N GLN A 52 -4.37 5.52 8.38
CA GLN A 52 -5.52 5.53 7.51
C GLN A 52 -5.81 4.13 6.97
N LYS A 53 -7.11 3.81 6.90
CA LYS A 53 -7.66 2.68 6.16
C LYS A 53 -8.25 3.19 4.85
N VAL A 54 -8.07 2.42 3.79
CA VAL A 54 -8.48 2.72 2.42
C VAL A 54 -9.24 1.50 1.91
N ASP A 55 -10.54 1.58 1.75
CA ASP A 55 -11.42 0.42 1.52
C ASP A 55 -12.25 0.50 0.24
N ASN A 56 -11.82 1.30 -0.73
CA ASN A 56 -12.50 1.42 -2.02
C ASN A 56 -11.80 0.59 -3.11
N ILE A 57 -12.59 -0.15 -3.89
CA ILE A 57 -12.17 -0.98 -5.04
C ILE A 57 -11.21 -0.22 -5.98
N VAL A 58 -11.35 1.10 -6.07
CA VAL A 58 -10.38 2.03 -6.67
C VAL A 58 -10.30 3.29 -5.81
N ALA A 59 -9.33 3.36 -4.90
CA ALA A 59 -9.15 4.58 -4.10
C ALA A 59 -8.18 5.54 -4.80
N ILE A 60 -8.72 6.60 -5.42
CA ILE A 60 -7.96 7.81 -5.68
C ILE A 60 -7.96 8.61 -4.38
N LEU A 61 -6.87 8.54 -3.63
CA LEU A 61 -6.68 9.35 -2.44
C LEU A 61 -6.36 10.80 -2.86
N SER A 62 -7.39 11.50 -3.33
CA SER A 62 -7.32 12.86 -3.86
C SER A 62 -7.12 13.93 -2.77
N LYS A 63 -7.31 13.57 -1.50
CA LYS A 63 -7.14 14.47 -0.36
C LYS A 63 -5.87 14.15 0.42
N PRO A 64 -5.08 15.17 0.79
CA PRO A 64 -3.97 15.02 1.72
C PRO A 64 -4.38 14.38 3.04
N VAL A 65 -3.53 13.49 3.53
CA VAL A 65 -3.66 12.84 4.83
C VAL A 65 -2.77 13.58 5.81
N ARG A 66 -3.37 14.19 6.84
CA ARG A 66 -2.59 14.83 7.91
C ARG A 66 -1.90 13.78 8.77
N LEU A 67 -0.63 14.02 9.08
CA LEU A 67 0.22 13.11 9.88
C LEU A 67 0.18 13.40 11.37
N ASP A 68 -0.56 14.43 11.79
CA ASP A 68 -0.74 14.83 13.19
C ASP A 68 -1.49 13.79 14.06
N LYS A 69 -2.18 12.84 13.42
CA LYS A 69 -2.87 11.73 14.09
C LYS A 69 -1.92 10.66 14.64
N VAL A 70 -0.64 10.68 14.27
CA VAL A 70 0.38 9.73 14.73
C VAL A 70 1.60 10.47 15.27
N THR A 71 2.29 9.86 16.22
CA THR A 71 3.54 10.42 16.76
C THR A 71 4.66 10.21 15.76
N LEU A 72 5.23 11.30 15.24
CA LEU A 72 6.40 11.27 14.38
C LEU A 72 7.70 11.41 15.19
N GLU A 73 8.68 10.60 14.81
CA GLU A 73 10.03 10.59 15.37
C GLU A 73 11.02 11.28 14.40
N LYS A 74 12.34 11.23 14.72
CA LYS A 74 13.40 11.75 13.83
C LYS A 74 13.48 10.97 12.51
N SER A 75 13.17 9.68 12.55
CA SER A 75 13.08 8.79 11.40
C SER A 75 11.86 7.91 11.60
N ASN A 76 11.01 7.84 10.58
CA ASN A 76 9.74 7.15 10.64
C ASN A 76 9.71 6.04 9.59
N ILE A 77 9.10 4.93 9.94
CA ILE A 77 8.83 3.82 9.02
C ILE A 77 7.42 4.00 8.51
N LEU A 78 7.28 4.11 7.18
CA LEU A 78 6.00 4.08 6.49
C LEU A 78 5.80 2.67 5.91
N ASP A 79 4.71 2.04 6.33
CA ASP A 79 4.22 0.79 5.79
C ASP A 79 2.88 1.02 5.10
N ILE A 80 2.79 0.60 3.84
CA ILE A 80 1.56 0.58 3.08
C ILE A 80 1.27 -0.88 2.78
N PHE A 81 0.34 -1.44 3.54
CA PHE A 81 -0.12 -2.81 3.40
C PHE A 81 -1.33 -2.82 2.48
N ILE A 82 -1.33 -3.69 1.47
CA ILE A 82 -2.41 -3.77 0.48
C ILE A 82 -2.82 -5.23 0.27
N GLU A 83 -4.12 -5.46 0.30
CA GLU A 83 -4.77 -6.71 -0.07
C GLU A 83 -5.30 -6.64 -1.51
N ASN A 84 -5.03 -7.69 -2.27
CA ASN A 84 -5.69 -7.94 -3.54
C ASN A 84 -6.97 -8.76 -3.28
N CYS A 85 -8.13 -8.10 -3.35
CA CYS A 85 -9.44 -8.71 -3.08
C CYS A 85 -10.04 -9.43 -4.30
N GLY A 86 -9.26 -9.63 -5.36
CA GLY A 86 -9.68 -10.30 -6.58
C GLY A 86 -9.75 -9.38 -7.80
N ARG A 87 -9.58 -9.95 -8.99
CA ARG A 87 -9.64 -9.24 -10.27
C ARG A 87 -11.03 -9.38 -10.89
N VAL A 88 -11.57 -8.27 -11.38
CA VAL A 88 -12.79 -8.30 -12.19
C VAL A 88 -12.41 -8.79 -13.59
N TYR A 89 -13.17 -9.75 -14.13
CA TYR A 89 -13.03 -10.14 -15.51
C TYR A 89 -13.52 -9.01 -16.42
N ALA A 90 -12.58 -8.18 -16.89
CA ALA A 90 -12.85 -7.05 -17.77
C ALA A 90 -11.79 -7.01 -18.89
N PRO A 91 -12.00 -7.74 -20.01
CA PRO A 91 -11.00 -7.90 -21.07
C PRO A 91 -10.52 -6.56 -21.67
N SER A 92 -11.41 -5.58 -21.79
CA SER A 92 -11.11 -4.23 -22.28
C SER A 92 -10.40 -3.34 -21.26
N ARG A 93 -10.26 -3.77 -20.00
CA ARG A 93 -9.75 -2.97 -18.87
C ARG A 93 -8.72 -3.72 -18.03
N LEU A 94 -7.96 -4.64 -18.61
CA LEU A 94 -6.96 -5.43 -17.90
C LEU A 94 -5.89 -4.57 -17.19
N ASN A 95 -5.48 -3.45 -17.79
CA ASN A 95 -4.53 -2.53 -17.16
C ASN A 95 -5.10 -1.83 -15.91
N ASP A 96 -6.41 -1.70 -15.79
CA ASP A 96 -7.07 -1.16 -14.59
C ASP A 96 -7.13 -2.20 -13.46
N GLN A 97 -6.93 -3.48 -13.79
CA GLN A 97 -6.98 -4.58 -12.82
C GLN A 97 -5.63 -4.87 -12.15
N ARG A 98 -4.60 -4.06 -12.40
CA ARG A 98 -3.31 -4.18 -11.72
C ARG A 98 -3.42 -3.77 -10.25
N LYS A 99 -2.93 -4.64 -9.37
CA LYS A 99 -3.12 -4.55 -7.91
C LYS A 99 -1.92 -3.94 -7.20
N GLY A 100 -2.12 -3.57 -5.94
CA GLY A 100 -1.11 -2.91 -5.13
C GLY A 100 -1.16 -1.39 -5.26
N LEU A 101 -0.01 -0.75 -5.11
CA LEU A 101 0.12 0.70 -5.13
C LEU A 101 0.60 1.15 -6.52
N ARG A 102 -0.17 2.03 -7.15
CA ARG A 102 0.16 2.67 -8.43
C ARG A 102 0.46 4.14 -8.22
N GLY A 103 1.55 4.61 -8.82
CA GLY A 103 1.91 6.02 -8.82
C GLY A 103 2.97 6.34 -7.77
N ARG A 104 2.76 7.37 -6.95
CA ARG A 104 3.80 7.90 -6.03
C ARG A 104 3.18 8.35 -4.72
N VAL A 105 3.95 8.25 -3.64
CA VAL A 105 3.59 8.81 -2.33
C VAL A 105 4.48 10.01 -2.08
N LEU A 106 3.89 11.12 -1.64
CA LEU A 106 4.59 12.36 -1.37
C LEU A 106 4.39 12.73 0.09
N ILE A 107 5.45 13.22 0.74
CA ILE A 107 5.39 13.89 2.05
C ILE A 107 5.71 15.36 1.83
N ASN A 108 4.80 16.27 2.20
CA ASN A 108 4.93 17.70 1.95
C ASN A 108 5.40 18.00 0.50
N ASN A 109 4.77 17.36 -0.48
CA ASN A 109 5.08 17.45 -1.92
C ASN A 109 6.45 16.90 -2.37
N VAL A 110 7.21 16.25 -1.49
CA VAL A 110 8.44 15.53 -1.85
C VAL A 110 8.12 14.04 -2.03
N GLN A 111 8.43 13.51 -3.20
CA GLN A 111 8.25 12.09 -3.51
C GLN A 111 9.11 11.21 -2.59
N LEU A 112 8.47 10.22 -1.97
CA LEU A 112 9.15 9.12 -1.30
C LEU A 112 9.70 8.12 -2.33
N ILE A 113 10.89 7.62 -2.05
CA ILE A 113 11.63 6.65 -2.85
C ILE A 113 12.25 5.60 -1.94
N GLY A 114 12.89 4.57 -2.52
CA GLY A 114 13.66 3.58 -1.77
C GLY A 114 12.76 2.60 -1.01
N TYR A 115 11.85 1.97 -1.73
CA TYR A 115 10.91 1.01 -1.16
C TYR A 115 11.52 -0.38 -1.01
N LYS A 116 11.24 -1.02 0.12
CA LYS A 116 11.30 -2.47 0.28
C LYS A 116 9.90 -3.02 0.02
N ILE A 117 9.75 -3.84 -1.00
CA ILE A 117 8.47 -4.41 -1.42
C ILE A 117 8.46 -5.90 -1.08
N GLY A 118 7.42 -6.38 -0.39
CA GLY A 118 7.31 -7.78 0.04
C GLY A 118 6.00 -8.41 -0.39
N ASN A 119 6.06 -9.67 -0.77
CA ASN A 119 4.88 -10.53 -0.85
C ASN A 119 4.57 -11.07 0.55
N LEU A 120 3.29 -11.06 0.92
CA LEU A 120 2.75 -11.64 2.15
C LEU A 120 1.70 -12.69 1.79
N ASN A 121 2.08 -13.62 0.91
CA ASN A 121 1.26 -14.77 0.58
C ASN A 121 1.41 -15.85 1.65
N PHE A 122 0.28 -16.19 2.28
CA PHE A 122 0.23 -17.17 3.35
C PHE A 122 0.09 -18.61 2.85
N ASN A 123 0.40 -18.88 1.57
CA ASN A 123 0.26 -20.21 0.96
C ASN A 123 1.16 -21.27 1.62
N GLU A 124 2.18 -20.86 2.37
CA GLU A 124 3.11 -21.74 3.07
C GLU A 124 2.85 -21.81 4.59
N VAL A 125 1.83 -21.11 5.09
CA VAL A 125 1.45 -21.12 6.51
C VAL A 125 0.17 -21.94 6.62
N GLY A 126 0.26 -23.14 7.17
CA GLY A 126 -0.88 -24.06 7.28
C GLY A 126 -2.13 -23.40 7.85
N PHE A 127 -3.23 -23.47 7.10
CA PHE A 127 -4.61 -23.20 7.51
C PHE A 127 -4.81 -22.02 8.48
N PHE A 128 -4.94 -20.80 7.95
CA PHE A 128 -5.61 -19.72 8.69
C PHE A 128 -7.01 -19.50 8.09
N CYS A 129 -8.00 -20.14 8.70
CA CYS A 129 -9.41 -19.87 8.45
C CYS A 129 -9.74 -18.51 9.08
N VAL A 130 -9.80 -17.45 8.28
CA VAL A 130 -10.44 -16.19 8.73
C VAL A 130 -11.93 -16.34 8.43
N VAL A 131 -12.66 -16.94 9.37
CA VAL A 131 -14.12 -16.81 9.41
C VAL A 131 -14.40 -15.36 9.80
N PHE A 132 -14.88 -14.54 8.87
CA PHE A 132 -15.59 -13.33 9.23
C PHE A 132 -16.92 -13.75 9.87
N ILE A 133 -16.97 -13.73 11.20
CA ILE A 133 -18.24 -13.73 11.92
C ILE A 133 -18.79 -12.31 11.82
N ILE A 134 -20.02 -12.24 11.31
CA ILE A 134 -20.86 -11.05 11.18
C ILE A 134 -21.25 -10.55 12.58
#